data_AF-A0A7Y8IYH1-F1
#
_entry.id   AF-A0A7Y8IYH1-F1
#
_cell.length_a   1.000
_cell.length_b   1.000
_cell.length_c   1.000
_cell.angle_alpha   90.00
_cell.angle_beta   90.00
_cell.angle_gamma   90.00
#
_symmetry.space_group_name_H-M   'P 1'
#
loop_
_entity.id
_entity.type
_entity.pdbx_description
1 polymer ?
#
loop_
_entity_poly.entity_id
_entity_poly.type
_entity_poly.pdbx_seq_one_letter_code
_entity_poly.pdbx_strand_id
1 'polypeptide(L)'
;VDSRIIKELYAAGEAGVPIRLNIRGICCLRPGVVNLSDRIRVVSIVDRYLEHSRAFAFYNGGDTEVFVSSADWMPRNLDRRVELMFPILRPELRDRVVEMLEAQFADNQKARQLNPDGSYERVSAGRSNPLRVQEHLYRRAVEERERTRSVTPVRFVPIEGR
;
A
#
# COMPACT_ATOMS: atom_id res chain seq x y z
N VAL A 1 -16.77 -8.27 3.27
CA VAL A 1 -16.07 -6.97 3.40
C VAL A 1 -16.94 -6.06 4.23
N ASP A 2 -16.35 -5.22 5.07
CA ASP A 2 -17.11 -4.37 5.98
C ASP A 2 -17.93 -3.30 5.24
N SER A 3 -19.25 -3.28 5.45
CA SER A 3 -20.14 -2.38 4.73
C SER A 3 -20.12 -0.95 5.25
N ARG A 4 -19.73 -0.73 6.51
CA ARG A 4 -19.60 0.61 7.08
C ARG A 4 -18.39 1.29 6.49
N ILE A 5 -17.23 0.61 6.46
CA ILE A 5 -16.02 1.14 5.82
C ILE A 5 -16.25 1.47 4.35
N ILE A 6 -16.93 0.60 3.59
CA ILE A 6 -17.27 0.88 2.18
C ILE A 6 -18.10 2.16 2.04
N LYS A 7 -19.10 2.36 2.91
CA LYS A 7 -19.95 3.57 2.90
C LYS A 7 -19.13 4.84 3.21
N GLU A 8 -18.23 4.78 4.18
CA GLU A 8 -17.34 5.91 4.50
C GLU A 8 -16.41 6.25 3.33
N LEU A 9 -15.90 5.25 2.61
CA LEU A 9 -15.08 5.47 1.42
C LEU A 9 -15.87 6.14 0.29
N TYR A 10 -17.13 5.74 0.07
CA TYR A 10 -17.99 6.42 -0.90
C TYR A 10 -18.28 7.86 -0.48
N ALA A 11 -18.65 8.10 0.78
CA ALA A 11 -18.89 9.44 1.29
C ALA A 11 -17.65 10.35 1.16
N ALA A 12 -16.46 9.82 1.46
CA ALA A 12 -15.21 10.55 1.26
C ALA A 12 -14.93 10.84 -0.23
N GLY A 13 -15.18 9.86 -1.11
CA GLY A 13 -15.07 10.04 -2.55
C GLY A 13 -16.00 11.13 -3.09
N GLU A 14 -17.28 11.10 -2.69
CA GLU A 14 -18.29 12.12 -3.03
C GLU A 14 -17.90 13.51 -2.50
N ALA A 15 -17.29 13.58 -1.32
CA ALA A 15 -16.73 14.81 -0.74
C ALA A 15 -15.46 15.33 -1.46
N GLY A 16 -15.00 14.64 -2.49
CA GLY A 16 -13.87 15.07 -3.32
C GLY A 16 -12.53 14.40 -3.00
N VAL A 17 -12.48 13.46 -2.04
CA VAL A 17 -11.24 12.81 -1.63
C VAL A 17 -10.79 11.78 -2.68
N PRO A 18 -9.57 11.90 -3.24
CA PRO A 18 -9.00 10.86 -4.09
C PRO A 18 -8.62 9.63 -3.26
N ILE A 19 -9.10 8.46 -3.64
CA ILE A 19 -8.87 7.21 -2.91
C ILE A 19 -8.26 6.17 -3.85
N ARG A 20 -7.19 5.52 -3.39
CA ARG A 20 -6.51 4.45 -4.13
C ARG A 20 -6.38 3.23 -3.25
N LEU A 21 -6.83 2.07 -3.73
CA LEU A 21 -6.85 0.82 -2.99
C LEU A 21 -6.11 -0.26 -3.80
N ASN A 22 -5.15 -0.95 -3.17
CA ASN A 22 -4.55 -2.16 -3.72
C ASN A 22 -5.12 -3.37 -2.95
N ILE A 23 -6.10 -4.06 -3.54
CA ILE A 23 -6.82 -5.16 -2.90
C ILE A 23 -6.62 -6.43 -3.72
N ARG A 24 -5.72 -7.29 -3.25
CA ARG A 24 -5.43 -8.60 -3.85
C ARG A 24 -6.63 -9.56 -3.78
N GLY A 25 -7.33 -9.55 -2.66
CA GLY A 25 -8.36 -10.53 -2.32
C GLY A 25 -9.78 -10.07 -2.68
N ILE A 26 -10.71 -10.34 -1.78
CA ILE A 26 -12.14 -10.01 -1.97
C ILE A 26 -12.32 -8.49 -1.83
N CYS A 27 -12.89 -7.86 -2.85
CA CYS A 27 -13.32 -6.47 -2.84
C CYS A 27 -14.82 -6.40 -3.21
N CYS A 28 -15.64 -5.80 -2.34
CA CYS A 28 -17.06 -5.57 -2.61
C CYS A 28 -17.35 -4.10 -3.01
N LEU A 29 -16.36 -3.22 -2.90
CA LEU A 29 -16.44 -1.83 -3.35
C LEU A 29 -16.42 -1.80 -4.88
N ARG A 30 -17.29 -1.00 -5.49
CA ARG A 30 -17.33 -0.74 -6.93
C ARG A 30 -16.68 0.62 -7.22
N PRO A 31 -15.45 0.67 -7.76
CA PRO A 31 -14.79 1.92 -8.12
C PRO A 31 -15.31 2.50 -9.44
N GLY A 32 -15.10 3.79 -9.67
CA GLY A 32 -15.36 4.46 -10.96
C GLY A 32 -16.84 4.62 -11.33
N VAL A 33 -17.77 4.42 -10.40
CA VAL A 33 -19.20 4.66 -10.62
C VAL A 33 -19.44 6.17 -10.56
N VAL A 34 -19.99 6.73 -11.64
CA VAL A 34 -20.28 8.17 -11.74
C VAL A 34 -21.16 8.62 -10.58
N ASN A 35 -20.81 9.75 -9.95
CA ASN A 35 -21.48 10.34 -8.79
C ASN A 35 -21.51 9.48 -7.51
N LEU A 36 -20.68 8.43 -7.42
CA LEU A 36 -20.58 7.58 -6.22
C LEU A 36 -19.13 7.24 -5.86
N SER A 37 -18.32 6.87 -6.85
CA SER A 37 -16.96 6.34 -6.62
C SER A 37 -15.99 6.69 -7.75
N ASP A 38 -16.28 7.74 -8.51
CA ASP A 38 -15.46 8.30 -9.59
C ASP A 38 -14.03 8.65 -9.13
N ARG A 39 -13.86 9.02 -7.86
CA ARG A 39 -12.56 9.31 -7.23
C ARG A 39 -11.86 8.10 -6.60
N ILE A 40 -12.48 6.93 -6.66
CA ILE A 40 -11.94 5.70 -6.07
C ILE A 40 -11.35 4.84 -7.19
N ARG A 41 -10.06 4.55 -7.11
CA ARG A 41 -9.36 3.59 -7.97
C ARG A 41 -8.99 2.35 -7.18
N VAL A 42 -9.33 1.18 -7.71
CA VAL A 42 -8.92 -0.11 -7.12
C VAL A 42 -8.03 -0.86 -8.12
N VAL A 43 -6.88 -1.31 -7.64
CA VAL A 43 -6.02 -2.26 -8.35
C VAL A 43 -5.88 -3.54 -7.53
N SER A 44 -5.57 -4.64 -8.20
CA SER A 44 -5.26 -5.93 -7.59
C SER A 44 -3.97 -6.45 -8.21
N ILE A 45 -2.98 -6.73 -7.37
CA ILE A 45 -1.68 -7.27 -7.79
C ILE A 45 -1.59 -8.71 -7.30
N VAL A 46 -1.62 -9.64 -8.25
CA VAL A 46 -1.41 -11.07 -8.02
C VAL A 46 -0.17 -11.48 -8.81
N ASP A 47 0.90 -11.79 -8.09
CA ASP A 47 2.19 -12.15 -8.65
C ASP A 47 2.84 -13.25 -7.80
N ARG A 48 4.15 -13.47 -7.94
CA ARG A 48 4.90 -14.55 -7.28
C ARG A 48 4.74 -14.54 -5.76
N TYR A 49 4.85 -13.38 -5.12
CA TYR A 49 4.63 -13.24 -3.68
C TYR A 49 3.17 -12.91 -3.36
N LEU A 50 2.73 -13.39 -2.20
CA LEU A 50 1.40 -13.10 -1.67
C LEU A 50 1.41 -11.70 -1.07
N GLU A 51 0.77 -10.73 -1.72
CA GLU A 51 0.58 -9.39 -1.15
C GLU A 51 -0.30 -9.47 0.10
N HIS A 52 0.34 -9.57 1.28
CA HIS A 52 -0.31 -9.76 2.58
C HIS A 52 -0.14 -8.54 3.50
N SER A 53 0.70 -7.58 3.12
CA SER A 53 0.90 -6.33 3.84
C SER A 53 -0.40 -5.52 3.88
N ARG A 54 -0.74 -4.96 5.04
CA ARG A 54 -1.80 -3.95 5.17
C ARG A 54 -1.17 -2.65 5.66
N ALA A 55 -1.14 -1.66 4.79
CA ALA A 55 -0.63 -0.33 5.09
C ALA A 55 -1.60 0.73 4.55
N PHE A 56 -1.70 1.84 5.28
CA PHE A 56 -2.59 2.95 4.98
C PHE A 56 -1.78 4.23 4.97
N ALA A 57 -2.02 5.10 4.00
CA ALA A 57 -1.42 6.43 3.93
C ALA A 57 -2.54 7.46 3.77
N PHE A 58 -2.62 8.39 4.71
CA PHE A 58 -3.59 9.49 4.70
C PHE A 58 -2.83 10.80 4.50
N TYR A 59 -3.16 11.54 3.43
CA TYR A 59 -2.41 12.75 3.06
C TYR A 59 -2.46 13.86 4.11
N ASN A 60 -3.57 13.98 4.83
CA ASN A 60 -3.77 14.89 5.96
C ASN A 60 -3.24 16.32 5.72
N GLY A 61 -3.66 16.93 4.60
CA GLY A 61 -3.29 18.30 4.25
C GLY A 61 -1.78 18.53 4.00
N GLY A 62 -1.01 17.46 3.78
CA GLY A 62 0.44 17.51 3.59
C GLY A 62 1.22 16.87 4.73
N ASP A 63 0.61 16.73 5.92
CA ASP A 63 1.23 16.01 7.05
C ASP A 63 0.87 14.53 7.00
N THR A 64 1.41 13.84 5.99
CA THR A 64 1.00 12.46 5.68
C THR A 64 1.19 11.55 6.89
N GLU A 65 0.13 10.83 7.25
CA GLU A 65 0.14 9.82 8.30
C GLU A 65 0.14 8.43 7.66
N VAL A 66 1.03 7.56 8.13
CA VAL A 66 1.14 6.18 7.64
C VAL A 66 0.92 5.21 8.78
N PHE A 67 0.09 4.21 8.54
CA PHE A 67 -0.20 3.13 9.47
C PHE A 67 0.08 1.78 8.85
N VAL A 68 0.51 0.83 9.66
CA VAL A 68 0.60 -0.59 9.30
C VAL A 68 -0.31 -1.36 10.24
N SER A 69 -0.97 -2.39 9.72
CA SER A 69 -1.99 -3.12 10.46
C SER A 69 -1.89 -4.63 10.30
N SER A 70 -2.33 -5.37 11.31
CA SER A 70 -2.59 -6.80 11.21
C SER A 70 -3.93 -7.11 10.52
N ALA A 71 -4.89 -6.18 10.55
CA ALA A 71 -6.26 -6.38 10.08
C ALA A 71 -6.48 -5.97 8.62
N ASP A 72 -7.35 -6.71 7.93
CA ASP A 72 -8.06 -6.23 6.74
C ASP A 72 -9.46 -5.69 7.12
N TRP A 73 -10.16 -5.07 6.17
CA TRP A 73 -11.49 -4.49 6.38
C TRP A 73 -12.62 -5.52 6.23
N MET A 74 -12.57 -6.53 7.09
CA MET A 74 -13.60 -7.55 7.23
C MET A 74 -14.26 -7.44 8.60
N PRO A 75 -15.60 -7.60 8.73
CA PRO A 75 -16.29 -7.48 10.03
C PRO A 75 -15.69 -8.40 11.11
N ARG A 76 -15.24 -9.59 10.72
CA ARG A 76 -14.57 -10.52 11.64
C ARG A 76 -13.26 -9.98 12.23
N ASN A 77 -12.55 -9.10 11.52
CA ASN A 77 -11.30 -8.50 11.99
C ASN A 77 -11.58 -7.22 12.78
N LEU A 78 -12.59 -6.44 12.41
CA LEU A 78 -12.92 -5.19 13.08
C LEU A 78 -13.75 -5.37 14.36
N ASP A 79 -14.67 -6.34 14.38
CA ASP A 79 -15.64 -6.48 15.48
C ASP A 79 -15.36 -7.67 16.40
N ARG A 80 -14.64 -8.70 15.92
CA ARG A 80 -14.55 -10.00 16.61
C ARG A 80 -13.14 -10.45 16.95
N ARG A 81 -12.12 -9.74 16.49
CA ARG A 81 -10.71 -10.07 16.74
C ARG A 81 -10.01 -8.90 17.38
N VAL A 82 -9.03 -9.22 18.22
CA VAL A 82 -8.06 -8.25 18.68
C VAL A 82 -7.03 -8.10 17.56
N GLU A 83 -6.90 -6.88 17.04
CA GLU A 83 -6.01 -6.53 15.96
C GLU A 83 -5.19 -5.30 16.36
N LEU A 84 -4.03 -5.10 15.71
CA LEU A 84 -3.14 -3.99 15.96
C LEU A 84 -3.05 -3.12 14.70
N MET A 85 -3.16 -1.81 14.89
CA MET A 85 -2.75 -0.81 13.91
C MET A 85 -1.88 0.22 14.61
N PHE A 86 -0.72 0.54 14.03
CA PHE A 86 0.21 1.49 14.64
C PHE A 86 0.77 2.46 13.60
N PRO A 87 1.07 3.70 14.02
CA PRO A 87 1.62 4.72 13.13
C PRO A 87 3.13 4.51 12.90
N ILE A 88 3.60 4.94 11.74
CA ILE A 88 5.03 5.11 11.46
C ILE A 88 5.40 6.57 11.74
N LEU A 89 6.06 6.79 12.87
CA LEU A 89 6.38 8.14 13.36
C LEU A 89 7.67 8.72 12.75
N ARG A 90 8.59 7.87 12.28
CA ARG A 90 9.86 8.33 11.69
C ARG A 90 9.63 8.76 10.24
N PRO A 91 9.92 10.01 9.85
CA PRO A 91 9.67 10.52 8.50
C PRO A 91 10.29 9.64 7.40
N GLU A 92 11.53 9.18 7.58
CA GLU A 92 12.23 8.40 6.56
C GLU A 92 11.58 7.03 6.32
N LEU A 93 11.04 6.42 7.38
CA LEU A 93 10.31 5.16 7.29
C LEU A 93 8.91 5.36 6.70
N ARG A 94 8.26 6.47 7.06
CA ARG A 94 6.96 6.84 6.51
C ARG A 94 7.08 7.03 4.99
N ASP A 95 8.04 7.83 4.55
CA ASP A 95 8.25 8.16 3.13
C ASP A 95 8.61 6.90 2.34
N ARG A 96 9.42 6.01 2.92
CA ARG A 96 9.70 4.68 2.35
C ARG A 96 8.44 3.86 2.11
N VAL A 97 7.51 3.82 3.06
CA VAL A 97 6.25 3.07 2.89
C VAL A 97 5.35 3.74 1.85
N VAL A 98 5.29 5.08 1.81
CA VAL A 98 4.56 5.81 0.77
C VAL A 98 5.13 5.47 -0.61
N GLU A 99 6.45 5.52 -0.80
CA GLU A 99 7.10 5.13 -2.06
C GLU A 99 6.77 3.68 -2.47
N MET A 100 6.72 2.76 -1.52
CA MET A 100 6.33 1.38 -1.78
C MET A 100 4.88 1.28 -2.24
N LEU A 101 3.97 2.02 -1.61
CA LEU A 101 2.56 2.09 -2.00
C LEU A 101 2.40 2.71 -3.40
N GLU A 102 3.12 3.79 -3.70
CA GLU A 102 3.14 4.41 -5.03
C GLU A 102 3.63 3.44 -6.10
N ALA A 103 4.69 2.66 -5.82
CA ALA A 103 5.20 1.66 -6.74
C ALA A 103 4.17 0.57 -7.07
N GLN A 104 3.26 0.24 -6.16
CA GLN A 104 2.14 -0.68 -6.45
C GLN A 104 1.20 -0.08 -7.51
N PHE A 105 0.87 1.21 -7.42
CA PHE A 105 -0.01 1.86 -8.41
C PHE A 105 0.68 2.20 -9.74
N ALA A 106 2.02 2.15 -9.77
CA ALA A 106 2.84 2.26 -10.97
C ALA A 106 3.07 0.91 -11.67
N ASP A 107 2.70 -0.22 -11.06
CA ASP A 107 2.84 -1.53 -11.68
C ASP A 107 1.97 -1.62 -12.94
N ASN A 108 2.61 -1.96 -14.05
CA ASN A 108 1.99 -2.09 -15.37
C ASN A 108 2.26 -3.47 -16.01
N GLN A 109 2.68 -4.44 -15.19
CA GLN A 109 2.93 -5.80 -15.63
C GLN A 109 2.00 -6.81 -14.96
N LYS A 110 1.67 -6.64 -13.69
CA LYS A 110 0.90 -7.59 -12.88
C LYS A 110 -0.36 -6.97 -12.28
N ALA A 111 -0.41 -5.65 -12.15
CA ALA A 111 -1.61 -4.96 -11.70
C ALA A 111 -2.80 -5.19 -12.64
N ARG A 112 -3.95 -5.41 -12.03
CA ARG A 112 -5.26 -5.43 -12.68
C ARG A 112 -6.14 -4.37 -12.06
N GLN A 113 -6.70 -3.47 -12.85
CA GLN A 113 -7.66 -2.48 -12.39
C GLN A 113 -9.06 -3.09 -12.33
N LEU A 114 -9.79 -2.83 -11.24
CA LEU A 114 -11.19 -3.18 -11.11
C LEU A 114 -12.05 -2.10 -11.78
N ASN A 115 -12.90 -2.52 -12.71
CA ASN A 115 -13.82 -1.67 -13.44
C ASN A 115 -15.19 -1.54 -12.71
N PRO A 116 -16.02 -0.53 -13.06
CA PRO A 116 -17.32 -0.32 -12.40
C PRO A 116 -18.30 -1.48 -12.54
N ASP A 117 -18.17 -2.28 -13.61
CA ASP A 117 -18.96 -3.48 -13.88
C ASP A 117 -18.50 -4.71 -13.08
N GLY A 118 -17.41 -4.58 -12.31
CA GLY A 118 -16.81 -5.66 -11.53
C GLY A 118 -15.78 -6.50 -12.29
N SER A 119 -15.53 -6.21 -13.57
CA SER A 119 -14.48 -6.86 -14.35
C SER A 119 -13.09 -6.37 -13.95
N TYR A 120 -12.07 -7.22 -14.15
CA TYR A 120 -10.68 -6.87 -13.93
C TYR A 120 -9.93 -6.82 -15.26
N GLU A 121 -9.32 -5.68 -15.55
CA GLU A 121 -8.48 -5.49 -16.73
C GLU A 121 -7.02 -5.31 -16.33
N ARG A 122 -6.08 -5.87 -17.10
CA ARG A 122 -4.65 -5.68 -16.84
C ARG A 122 -4.25 -4.23 -17.13
N VAL A 123 -3.54 -3.60 -16.21
CA VAL A 123 -3.01 -2.26 -16.42
C VAL A 123 -1.96 -2.34 -17.53
N SER A 124 -2.17 -1.59 -18.62
CA SER A 124 -1.24 -1.53 -19.74
C SER A 124 -0.11 -0.53 -19.47
N ALA A 125 1.11 -0.88 -19.89
CA ALA A 125 2.24 0.03 -19.82
C ALA A 125 2.08 1.25 -20.75
N GLY A 126 1.29 1.16 -21.83
CA GLY A 126 1.21 2.24 -22.81
C GLY A 126 2.60 2.65 -23.32
N ARG A 127 2.98 3.92 -23.10
CA ARG A 127 4.33 4.46 -23.38
C ARG A 127 5.25 4.51 -22.14
N SER A 128 4.77 4.10 -20.98
CA SER A 128 5.55 4.11 -19.73
C SER A 128 6.56 2.96 -19.70
N ASN A 129 7.64 3.17 -18.94
CA ASN A 129 8.63 2.12 -18.73
C ASN A 129 7.99 0.92 -18.03
N PRO A 130 8.35 -0.32 -18.41
CA PRO A 130 7.82 -1.52 -17.78
C PRO A 130 8.24 -1.56 -16.30
N LEU A 131 7.27 -1.72 -15.41
CA LEU A 131 7.47 -1.83 -13.96
C LEU A 131 6.68 -3.02 -13.42
N ARG A 132 7.40 -3.93 -12.77
CA ARG A 132 6.85 -5.04 -11.99
C ARG A 132 7.23 -4.86 -10.53
N VAL A 133 6.26 -4.55 -9.68
CA VAL A 133 6.51 -3.99 -8.34
C VAL A 133 7.30 -4.92 -7.43
N GLN A 134 7.00 -6.22 -7.43
CA GLN A 134 7.71 -7.19 -6.57
C GLN A 134 9.19 -7.27 -6.91
N GLU A 135 9.53 -7.21 -8.20
CA GLU A 135 10.92 -7.21 -8.66
C GLU A 135 11.61 -5.88 -8.38
N HIS A 136 10.90 -4.77 -8.61
CA HIS A 136 11.41 -3.43 -8.29
C HIS A 136 11.75 -3.29 -6.81
N LEU A 137 10.84 -3.69 -5.91
CA LEU A 137 11.06 -3.62 -4.46
C LEU A 137 12.17 -4.58 -4.00
N TYR A 138 12.26 -5.77 -4.59
CA TYR A 138 13.36 -6.70 -4.30
C TYR A 138 14.73 -6.09 -4.64
N ARG A 139 14.88 -5.50 -5.84
CA ARG A 139 16.14 -4.87 -6.26
C ARG A 139 16.52 -3.72 -5.32
N ARG A 140 15.57 -2.84 -4.98
CA ARG A 140 15.79 -1.75 -4.01
C ARG A 140 16.29 -2.27 -2.67
N ALA A 141 15.67 -3.34 -2.14
CA ALA A 141 16.07 -3.93 -0.87
C ALA A 141 17.50 -4.53 -0.91
N VAL A 142 17.86 -5.17 -2.03
CA VAL A 142 19.22 -5.69 -2.23
C VAL A 142 20.25 -4.55 -2.28
N GLU A 143 19.98 -3.49 -3.04
CA GLU A 143 20.87 -2.33 -3.15
C GLU A 143 21.10 -1.64 -1.80
N GLU A 144 20.04 -1.44 -1.01
CA GLU A 144 20.12 -0.85 0.33
C GLU A 144 20.95 -1.70 1.29
N ARG A 145 20.79 -3.03 1.21
CA ARG A 145 21.59 -3.98 2.00
C ARG A 145 23.08 -3.88 1.66
N GLU A 146 23.42 -3.84 0.38
CA GLU A 146 24.83 -3.72 -0.05
C GLU A 146 25.43 -2.37 0.37
N ARG A 147 24.66 -1.27 0.28
CA ARG A 147 25.06 0.05 0.79
C ARG A 147 25.30 0.05 2.30
N THR A 148 24.47 -0.64 3.06
CA THR A 148 24.63 -0.73 4.52
C THR A 148 25.85 -1.59 4.88
N ARG A 149 26.14 -2.63 4.11
CA ARG A 149 27.29 -3.53 4.32
C ARG A 149 28.63 -2.87 4.01
N SER A 150 28.67 -1.91 3.07
CA SER A 150 29.88 -1.14 2.79
C SER A 150 30.20 -0.08 3.85
N VAL A 151 29.26 0.22 4.76
CA VAL A 151 29.53 1.01 5.97
C VAL A 151 30.21 0.10 7.00
N THR A 152 31.46 0.41 7.35
CA THR A 152 32.20 -0.35 8.36
C THR A 152 31.42 -0.33 9.69
N PRO A 153 31.06 -1.49 10.26
CA PRO A 153 30.40 -1.50 11.56
C PRO A 153 31.35 -0.90 12.59
N VAL A 154 30.84 0.05 13.39
CA VAL A 154 31.56 0.54 14.57
C VAL A 154 31.74 -0.67 15.48
N ARG A 155 32.95 -1.23 15.49
CA ARG A 155 33.28 -2.35 16.36
C ARG A 155 33.30 -1.79 17.78
N PHE A 156 32.38 -2.25 18.62
CA PHE A 156 32.43 -1.95 20.04
C PHE A 156 33.77 -2.46 20.59
N VAL A 157 34.61 -1.54 21.08
CA VAL A 157 35.83 -1.87 21.81
C VAL A 157 35.52 -1.59 23.28
N PRO A 158 35.44 -2.63 24.14
CA PRO A 158 35.28 -2.42 25.57
C PRO A 158 36.44 -1.58 26.10
N ILE A 159 36.15 -0.65 27.00
CA ILE A 159 37.19 0.07 27.74
C ILE A 159 37.80 -0.94 28.73
N GLU A 160 39.05 -1.33 28.53
CA GLU A 160 39.81 -2.09 29.54
C GLU A 160 40.09 -1.13 30.71
N GLY A 161 39.54 -1.46 31.89
CA GLY A 161 39.73 -0.67 33.10
C GLY A 161 41.20 -0.65 33.53
N ARG A 162 41.68 0.51 33.98
CA ARG A 162 42.98 0.69 34.63
C ARG A 162 42.91 0.38 36.11
#